data_AF-A0A9E4TWB5-F1
#
_entry.id   AF-A0A9E4TWB5-F1
#
_cell.length_a   1.000
_cell.length_b   1.000
_cell.length_c   1.000
_cell.angle_alpha   90.00
_cell.angle_beta   90.00
_cell.angle_gamma   90.00
#
_symmetry.space_group_name_H-M   'P 1'
#
loop_
_entity.id
_entity.type
_entity.pdbx_description
1 polymer ?
#
loop_
_entity_poly.entity_id
_entity_poly.type
_entity_poly.pdbx_seq_one_letter_code
_entity_poly.pdbx_strand_id
1 'polypeptide(L)'
;MDKDFVENLLKRVKEAEKDKDTHIPYSTIHGRDPDVEVKYILDKSPELAGAKPAQGMRCDFLYDGDDPLKDGTYSIAPELLDESENVIIDKSLPMEEKGKAYMWVGYGKNRILHKRRLKVGTKGYWVVGSKKLAKVTVTKILGLFESEA
;
A
#
# COMPACT_ATOMS: atom_id res chain seq x y z
N MET A 1 17.31 39.79 14.86
CA MET A 1 17.15 38.53 14.11
C MET A 1 17.02 38.91 12.65
N ASP A 2 17.92 38.42 11.81
CA ASP A 2 18.00 38.79 10.39
C ASP A 2 16.76 38.27 9.63
N LYS A 3 16.04 39.16 8.95
CA LYS A 3 14.80 38.81 8.23
C LYS A 3 15.08 37.84 7.09
N ASP A 4 16.23 37.99 6.43
CA ASP A 4 16.63 37.14 5.31
C ASP A 4 16.96 35.73 5.79
N PHE A 5 17.51 35.60 7.00
CA PHE A 5 17.74 34.30 7.64
C PHE A 5 16.43 33.59 7.97
N VAL A 6 15.44 34.31 8.51
CA VAL A 6 14.12 33.74 8.85
C VAL A 6 13.36 33.32 7.58
N GLU A 7 13.35 34.15 6.53
CA GLU A 7 12.69 33.79 5.26
C GLU A 7 13.33 32.57 4.59
N ASN A 8 14.67 32.50 4.55
CA ASN A 8 15.37 31.34 4.01
C ASN A 8 15.14 30.07 4.82
N LEU A 9 15.07 30.17 6.16
CA LEU A 9 14.74 29.04 7.01
C LEU A 9 13.32 28.54 6.75
N LEU A 10 12.34 29.44 6.66
CA LEU A 10 10.95 29.08 6.35
C LEU A 10 10.82 28.43 4.97
N LYS A 11 11.57 28.90 3.97
CA LYS A 11 11.60 28.29 2.64
C LYS A 11 12.12 26.85 2.69
N ARG A 12 13.25 26.62 3.36
CA ARG A 12 13.83 25.28 3.52
C ARG A 12 12.93 24.33 4.30
N VAL A 13 12.25 24.82 5.34
CA VAL A 13 11.27 24.04 6.09
C VAL A 13 10.11 23.63 5.19
N LYS A 14 9.54 24.55 4.41
CA LYS A 14 8.46 24.24 3.45
C LYS A 14 8.89 23.26 2.36
N GLU A 15 10.10 23.39 1.84
CA GLU A 15 10.66 22.44 0.86
C GLU A 15 10.86 21.05 1.48
N ALA A 16 11.40 20.96 2.70
CA ALA A 16 11.56 19.69 3.40
C ALA A 16 10.22 19.06 3.84
N GLU A 17 9.22 19.87 4.18
CA GLU A 17 7.86 19.40 4.44
C GLU A 17 7.23 18.79 3.19
N LYS A 18 7.39 19.44 2.02
CA LYS A 18 6.93 18.91 0.74
C LYS A 18 7.60 17.58 0.37
N ASP A 19 8.89 17.42 0.67
CA ASP A 19 9.61 16.17 0.41
C ASP A 19 9.16 15.01 1.32
N LYS A 20 8.72 15.28 2.56
CA LYS A 20 8.21 14.22 3.47
C LYS A 20 6.94 13.56 2.93
N ASP A 21 6.09 14.35 2.30
CA ASP A 21 4.81 13.90 1.76
C ASP A 21 4.95 13.28 0.36
N THR A 22 6.17 13.21 -0.19
CA THR A 22 6.40 12.55 -1.46
C THR A 22 6.71 11.06 -1.27
N HIS A 23 5.98 10.21 -1.98
CA HIS A 23 6.17 8.77 -2.07
C HIS A 23 7.13 8.44 -3.21
N ILE A 24 8.15 7.64 -2.87
CA ILE A 24 9.06 7.07 -3.85
C ILE A 24 8.45 5.74 -4.28
N PRO A 25 8.13 5.55 -5.57
CA PRO A 25 7.57 4.30 -6.05
C PRO A 25 8.40 3.09 -5.63
N TYR A 26 7.74 2.05 -5.18
CA TYR A 26 8.38 0.84 -4.68
C TYR A 26 9.17 0.10 -5.77
N SER A 27 8.82 0.27 -7.05
CA SER A 27 9.65 -0.21 -8.16
C SER A 27 11.04 0.41 -8.17
N THR A 28 11.14 1.71 -7.87
CA THR A 28 12.42 2.42 -7.72
C THR A 28 13.20 1.92 -6.50
N ILE A 29 12.51 1.63 -5.39
CA ILE A 29 13.15 1.17 -4.15
C ILE A 29 13.63 -0.28 -4.26
N HIS A 30 12.81 -1.15 -4.85
CA HIS A 30 13.06 -2.60 -4.90
C HIS A 30 13.77 -3.06 -6.17
N GLY A 31 13.82 -2.23 -7.22
CA GLY A 31 14.44 -2.58 -8.50
C GLY A 31 13.76 -3.74 -9.22
N ARG A 32 12.44 -3.92 -9.01
CA ARG A 32 11.63 -4.99 -9.61
C ARG A 32 10.21 -4.53 -9.85
N ASP A 33 9.46 -5.31 -10.61
CA ASP A 33 8.04 -5.08 -10.84
C ASP A 33 7.18 -5.42 -9.59
N PRO A 34 6.01 -4.78 -9.45
CA PRO A 34 5.03 -5.15 -8.44
C PRO A 34 4.58 -6.61 -8.60
N ASP A 35 4.10 -7.24 -7.53
CA ASP A 35 3.77 -8.67 -7.57
C ASP A 35 2.40 -8.95 -8.17
N VAL A 36 1.39 -8.16 -7.79
CA VAL A 36 0.03 -8.27 -8.30
C VAL A 36 -0.63 -6.89 -8.40
N GLU A 37 -1.59 -6.75 -9.31
CA GLU A 37 -2.54 -5.63 -9.33
C GLU A 37 -3.84 -6.07 -8.65
N VAL A 38 -4.44 -5.16 -7.89
CA VAL A 38 -5.73 -5.39 -7.25
C VAL A 38 -6.69 -4.22 -7.47
N LYS A 39 -7.99 -4.53 -7.39
CA LYS A 39 -9.04 -3.55 -7.09
C LYS A 39 -9.36 -3.61 -5.60
N TYR A 40 -9.62 -2.46 -5.02
CA TYR A 40 -10.05 -2.35 -3.64
C TYR A 40 -11.37 -1.57 -3.51
N ILE A 41 -12.06 -1.80 -2.39
CA ILE A 41 -13.18 -1.00 -1.91
C ILE A 41 -12.97 -0.81 -0.40
N LEU A 42 -12.93 0.44 0.07
CA LEU A 42 -12.86 0.76 1.49
C LEU A 42 -14.06 0.15 2.21
N ASP A 43 -13.78 -0.58 3.29
CA ASP A 43 -14.76 -1.25 4.13
C ASP A 43 -14.23 -1.21 5.56
N LYS A 44 -14.09 0.02 6.06
CA LYS A 44 -13.48 0.29 7.36
C LYS A 44 -14.37 -0.26 8.46
N SER A 45 -13.78 -1.07 9.34
CA SER A 45 -14.44 -1.44 10.60
C SER A 45 -14.73 -0.17 11.41
N PRO A 46 -15.78 -0.14 12.26
CA PRO A 46 -16.16 1.06 13.03
C PRO A 46 -15.00 1.69 13.82
N GLU A 47 -14.09 0.87 14.31
CA GLU A 47 -12.89 1.29 15.06
C GLU A 47 -11.88 2.07 14.20
N LEU A 48 -11.96 1.95 12.88
CA LEU A 48 -11.14 2.69 11.91
C LEU A 48 -11.91 3.84 11.25
N ALA A 49 -13.10 4.22 11.72
CA ALA A 49 -13.93 5.24 11.06
C ALA A 49 -13.17 6.56 10.83
N GLY A 50 -12.41 7.02 11.84
CA GLY A 50 -11.59 8.23 11.76
C GLY A 50 -10.28 8.10 11.00
N ALA A 51 -9.87 6.89 10.62
CA ALA A 51 -8.64 6.67 9.87
C ALA A 51 -8.78 7.17 8.44
N LYS A 52 -7.76 7.90 7.98
CA LYS A 52 -7.58 8.36 6.60
C LYS A 52 -6.36 7.64 6.01
N PRO A 53 -6.51 6.37 5.55
CA PRO A 53 -5.43 5.68 4.88
C PRO A 53 -4.99 6.48 3.65
N ALA A 54 -3.70 6.46 3.35
CA ALA A 54 -3.10 7.20 2.25
C ALA A 54 -1.89 6.40 1.71
N GLN A 55 -1.23 6.93 0.67
CA GLN A 55 -0.06 6.28 0.10
C GLN A 55 1.04 6.03 1.15
N GLY A 56 1.69 4.88 1.07
CA GLY A 56 2.72 4.46 2.03
C GLY A 56 2.16 3.90 3.34
N MET A 57 0.85 3.67 3.43
CA MET A 57 0.26 2.96 4.57
C MET A 57 0.85 1.56 4.76
N ARG A 58 0.92 1.13 6.02
CA ARG A 58 1.33 -0.23 6.40
C ARG A 58 0.09 -1.00 6.81
N CYS A 59 -0.22 -2.06 6.07
CA CYS A 59 -1.27 -3.00 6.40
C CYS A 59 -0.79 -4.43 6.12
N ASP A 60 -1.46 -5.39 6.73
CA ASP A 60 -1.34 -6.80 6.36
C ASP A 60 -2.51 -7.21 5.47
N PHE A 61 -2.43 -8.41 4.91
CA PHE A 61 -3.47 -9.00 4.09
C PHE A 61 -4.01 -10.27 4.70
N LEU A 62 -5.33 -10.32 4.81
CA LEU A 62 -6.09 -11.49 5.25
C LEU A 62 -6.80 -12.07 4.02
N TYR A 63 -6.57 -13.35 3.72
CA TYR A 63 -7.31 -14.00 2.64
C TYR A 63 -8.77 -14.17 3.00
N ASP A 64 -9.66 -14.10 2.01
CA ASP A 64 -11.08 -14.35 2.25
C ASP A 64 -11.30 -15.81 2.66
N GLY A 65 -12.05 -16.00 3.75
CA GLY A 65 -12.29 -17.31 4.39
C GLY A 65 -11.30 -17.68 5.50
N ASP A 66 -10.18 -16.97 5.65
CA ASP A 66 -9.21 -17.22 6.71
C ASP A 66 -9.67 -16.65 8.07
N ASP A 67 -9.28 -17.33 9.15
CA ASP A 67 -9.38 -16.84 10.52
C ASP A 67 -8.05 -16.16 10.90
N PRO A 68 -8.02 -14.83 11.18
CA PRO A 68 -6.78 -14.12 11.48
C PRO A 68 -6.04 -14.64 12.71
N LEU A 69 -6.71 -15.36 13.63
CA LEU A 69 -6.08 -15.97 14.81
C LEU A 69 -5.47 -17.35 14.54
N LYS A 70 -5.94 -18.06 13.51
CA LYS A 70 -5.48 -19.42 13.17
C LYS A 70 -4.59 -19.44 11.95
N ASP A 71 -5.03 -18.79 10.88
CA ASP A 71 -4.37 -18.74 9.59
C ASP A 71 -3.42 -17.53 9.47
N GLY A 72 -3.62 -16.53 10.32
CA GLY A 72 -2.78 -15.33 10.41
C GLY A 72 -3.11 -14.25 9.38
N THR A 73 -2.30 -13.21 9.38
CA THR A 73 -2.31 -12.13 8.39
C THR A 73 -0.91 -12.01 7.80
N TYR A 74 -0.83 -11.55 6.56
CA TYR A 74 0.40 -11.62 5.79
C TYR A 74 0.85 -10.25 5.33
N SER A 75 2.09 -9.89 5.66
CA SER A 75 2.62 -8.58 5.30
C SER A 75 2.79 -8.43 3.80
N ILE A 76 2.12 -7.43 3.27
CA ILE A 76 2.12 -7.06 1.86
C ILE A 76 1.83 -5.57 1.77
N ALA A 77 2.67 -4.83 1.06
CA ALA A 77 2.54 -3.38 1.00
C ALA A 77 1.68 -2.99 -0.22
N PRO A 78 0.54 -2.32 -0.03
CA PRO A 78 -0.19 -1.74 -1.15
C PRO A 78 0.48 -0.44 -1.59
N GLU A 79 0.41 -0.19 -2.89
CA GLU A 79 0.84 1.05 -3.51
C GLU A 79 -0.28 1.56 -4.39
N LEU A 80 -0.91 2.66 -3.97
CA LEU A 80 -2.16 3.16 -4.56
C LEU A 80 -1.92 3.77 -5.95
N LEU A 81 -2.87 3.54 -6.86
CA LEU A 81 -2.88 4.08 -8.22
C LEU A 81 -3.95 5.16 -8.40
N ASP A 82 -3.66 6.14 -9.24
CA ASP A 82 -4.62 7.13 -9.73
C ASP A 82 -5.52 6.56 -10.85
N GLU A 83 -6.45 7.38 -11.35
CA GLU A 83 -7.36 7.01 -12.43
C GLU A 83 -6.66 6.70 -13.76
N SER A 84 -5.44 7.21 -13.94
CA SER A 84 -4.58 6.97 -15.11
C SER A 84 -3.65 5.76 -14.91
N GLU A 85 -3.87 4.96 -13.86
CA GLU A 85 -3.06 3.80 -13.48
C GLU A 85 -1.61 4.11 -13.08
N ASN A 86 -1.31 5.36 -12.73
CA ASN A 86 0.01 5.76 -12.21
C ASN A 86 0.05 5.67 -10.69
N VAL A 87 1.23 5.39 -10.12
CA VAL A 87 1.44 5.41 -8.67
C VAL A 87 1.21 6.82 -8.14
N ILE A 88 0.33 6.96 -7.15
CA ILE A 88 0.10 8.23 -6.45
C ILE A 88 1.37 8.58 -5.67
N ILE A 89 1.99 9.71 -5.99
CA ILE A 89 3.22 10.15 -5.31
C ILE A 89 2.94 11.08 -4.11
N ASP A 90 1.78 11.70 -4.03
CA ASP A 90 1.43 12.59 -2.91
C ASP A 90 0.77 11.79 -1.77
N LYS A 91 1.47 11.65 -0.64
CA LYS A 91 1.01 10.94 0.55
C LYS A 91 -0.03 11.72 1.35
N SER A 92 -0.19 13.02 1.10
CA SER A 92 -1.22 13.81 1.77
C SER A 92 -2.63 13.51 1.25
N LEU A 93 -2.72 12.92 0.05
CA LEU A 93 -3.99 12.53 -0.54
C LEU A 93 -4.56 11.29 0.14
N PRO A 94 -5.79 11.36 0.68
CA PRO A 94 -6.44 10.19 1.23
C PRO A 94 -6.72 9.19 0.11
N MET A 95 -6.68 7.91 0.47
CA MET A 95 -7.14 6.82 -0.37
C MET A 95 -8.62 7.01 -0.71
N GLU A 96 -8.95 6.87 -1.98
CA GLU A 96 -10.33 6.90 -2.48
C GLU A 96 -11.18 5.76 -1.92
N GLU A 97 -12.51 5.88 -2.01
CA GLU A 97 -13.42 4.82 -1.55
C GLU A 97 -13.24 3.51 -2.32
N LYS A 98 -12.86 3.61 -3.60
CA LYS A 98 -12.56 2.47 -4.46
C LYS A 98 -11.47 2.86 -5.43
N GLY A 99 -10.65 1.90 -5.83
CA GLY A 99 -9.55 2.18 -6.75
C GLY A 99 -8.74 0.94 -7.06
N LYS A 100 -7.55 1.16 -7.60
CA LYS A 100 -6.56 0.12 -7.88
C LYS A 100 -5.30 0.35 -7.06
N ALA A 101 -4.59 -0.73 -6.81
CA ALA A 101 -3.28 -0.70 -6.18
C ALA A 101 -2.39 -1.80 -6.76
N TYR A 102 -1.10 -1.54 -6.77
CA TYR A 102 -0.13 -2.63 -6.78
C TYR A 102 0.02 -3.19 -5.38
N MET A 103 0.33 -4.48 -5.28
CA MET A 103 0.69 -5.11 -4.02
C MET A 103 2.08 -5.70 -4.12
N TRP A 104 2.87 -5.42 -3.09
CA TRP A 104 4.29 -5.77 -2.98
C TRP A 104 4.46 -6.79 -1.87
N VAL A 105 4.65 -8.04 -2.29
CA VAL A 105 4.90 -9.19 -1.43
C VAL A 105 6.34 -9.15 -0.95
N GLY A 106 6.54 -9.18 0.38
CA GLY A 106 7.87 -9.28 0.97
C GLY A 106 8.59 -10.60 0.60
N TYR A 107 9.88 -10.68 0.90
CA TYR A 107 10.73 -11.82 0.53
C TYR A 107 10.55 -13.04 1.45
N GLY A 108 11.13 -14.18 1.05
CA GLY A 108 11.25 -15.38 1.87
C GLY A 108 9.95 -16.16 2.06
N LYS A 109 9.67 -16.62 3.29
CA LYS A 109 8.54 -17.53 3.60
C LYS A 109 7.18 -16.94 3.20
N ASN A 110 6.98 -15.63 3.35
CA ASN A 110 5.75 -14.95 2.93
C ASN A 110 5.58 -15.03 1.40
N ARG A 111 6.64 -14.82 0.62
CA ARG A 111 6.59 -14.92 -0.85
C ARG A 111 6.14 -16.30 -1.31
N ILE A 112 6.68 -17.37 -0.72
CA ILE A 112 6.31 -18.75 -1.04
C ILE A 112 4.81 -19.00 -0.79
N LEU A 113 4.29 -18.50 0.33
CA LEU A 113 2.87 -18.64 0.65
C LEU A 113 2.00 -17.88 -0.35
N HIS A 114 2.35 -16.63 -0.65
CA HIS A 114 1.62 -15.81 -1.61
C HIS A 114 1.66 -16.41 -3.03
N LYS A 115 2.80 -16.93 -3.48
CA LYS A 115 2.93 -17.67 -4.76
C LYS A 115 1.94 -18.84 -4.87
N ARG A 116 1.65 -19.54 -3.76
CA ARG A 116 0.70 -20.66 -3.75
C ARG A 116 -0.77 -20.22 -3.78
N ARG A 117 -1.09 -19.05 -3.21
CA ARG A 117 -2.48 -18.65 -2.93
C ARG A 117 -3.01 -17.53 -3.83
N LEU A 118 -2.16 -16.61 -4.26
CA LEU A 118 -2.56 -15.50 -5.12
C LEU A 118 -2.75 -15.99 -6.56
N LYS A 119 -3.92 -15.71 -7.10
CA LYS A 119 -4.29 -15.87 -8.51
C LYS A 119 -5.29 -14.77 -8.85
N VAL A 120 -5.53 -14.54 -10.13
CA VAL A 120 -6.59 -13.62 -10.56
C VAL A 120 -7.93 -14.06 -9.95
N GLY A 121 -8.67 -13.10 -9.39
CA GLY A 121 -9.92 -13.34 -8.67
C GLY A 121 -9.77 -13.72 -7.20
N THR A 122 -8.54 -13.90 -6.69
CA THR A 122 -8.33 -14.08 -5.23
C THR A 122 -8.87 -12.86 -4.49
N LYS A 123 -9.70 -13.12 -3.48
CA LYS A 123 -10.28 -12.11 -2.61
C LYS A 123 -9.59 -12.10 -1.25
N GLY A 124 -9.62 -10.95 -0.61
CA GLY A 124 -9.14 -10.78 0.75
C GLY A 124 -9.43 -9.39 1.28
N TYR A 125 -8.73 -9.06 2.36
CA TYR A 125 -8.90 -7.79 3.06
C TYR A 125 -7.53 -7.21 3.38
N TRP A 126 -7.39 -5.90 3.20
CA TRP A 126 -6.36 -5.16 3.94
C TRP A 126 -6.80 -5.00 5.38
N VAL A 127 -5.89 -5.27 6.30
CA VAL A 127 -6.15 -5.21 7.74
C VAL A 127 -5.09 -4.39 8.46
N VAL A 128 -5.54 -3.64 9.48
CA VAL A 128 -4.67 -2.92 10.42
C VAL A 128 -4.85 -3.60 11.77
N GLY A 129 -3.86 -4.40 12.16
CA GLY A 129 -4.04 -5.36 13.25
C GLY A 129 -5.17 -6.34 12.92
N SER A 130 -6.16 -6.46 13.81
CA SER A 130 -7.34 -7.32 13.61
C SER A 130 -8.51 -6.65 12.90
N LYS A 131 -8.36 -5.39 12.46
CA LYS A 131 -9.46 -4.57 11.93
C LYS A 131 -9.40 -4.50 10.41
N LYS A 132 -10.53 -4.74 9.74
CA LYS A 132 -10.65 -4.66 8.28
C LYS A 132 -10.66 -3.20 7.84
N LEU A 133 -9.84 -2.90 6.83
CA LEU A 133 -9.71 -1.58 6.21
C LEU A 133 -10.38 -1.54 4.84
N ALA A 134 -10.11 -2.54 4.00
CA ALA A 134 -10.61 -2.59 2.63
C ALA A 134 -10.83 -4.02 2.18
N LYS A 135 -11.83 -4.24 1.32
CA LYS A 135 -11.99 -5.47 0.52
C LYS A 135 -11.11 -5.36 -0.71
N VAL A 136 -10.46 -6.46 -1.07
CA VAL A 136 -9.46 -6.51 -2.13
C VAL A 136 -9.76 -7.69 -3.06
N THR A 137 -9.61 -7.48 -4.36
CA THR A 137 -9.69 -8.54 -5.38
C THR A 137 -8.52 -8.43 -6.35
N VAL A 138 -7.77 -9.51 -6.52
CA VAL A 138 -6.65 -9.58 -7.46
C VAL A 138 -7.17 -9.51 -8.89
N THR A 139 -6.65 -8.55 -9.67
CA THR A 139 -7.00 -8.35 -11.08
C THR A 139 -5.92 -8.82 -12.04
N LYS A 140 -4.64 -8.74 -11.66
CA LYS A 140 -3.52 -9.23 -12.49
C LYS A 140 -2.44 -9.86 -11.62
N ILE A 141 -1.76 -10.87 -12.16
CA ILE A 141 -0.47 -11.34 -11.65
C ILE A 141 0.62 -10.67 -12.49
N LEU A 142 1.62 -10.10 -11.81
CA LEU A 142 2.74 -9.39 -12.41
C LEU A 142 4.02 -10.14 -12.03
N GLY A 143 4.94 -9.51 -11.30
CA GLY A 143 6.23 -10.08 -10.91
C GLY A 143 6.21 -11.15 -9.82
N LEU A 144 5.03 -11.60 -9.35
CA LEU A 144 4.93 -12.54 -8.22
C LEU A 144 5.76 -13.82 -8.44
N PHE A 145 5.78 -14.35 -9.67
CA PHE A 145 6.45 -15.62 -10.00
C PHE A 145 7.89 -15.47 -10.48
N GLU A 146 8.37 -14.24 -10.64
CA GLU A 146 9.74 -13.98 -11.05
C GLU A 146 10.74 -14.45 -9.98
N SER A 147 11.94 -14.79 -10.44
CA SER A 147 13.09 -15.07 -9.58
C SER A 147 13.48 -13.80 -8.83
N GLU A 148 13.84 -13.93 -7.56
CA GLU A 148 14.42 -12.82 -6.79
C GLU A 148 15.75 -12.45 -7.47
N ALA A 149 15.94 -11.16 -7.79
CA ALA A 149 17.15 -10.63 -8.39
C ALA A 149 18.31 -10.58 -7.39
#